data_AF-A0A962SH66-F1
#
_entry.id   AF-A0A962SH66-F1
#
_cell.length_a   1.000
_cell.length_b   1.000
_cell.length_c   1.000
_cell.angle_alpha   90.00
_cell.angle_beta   90.00
_cell.angle_gamma   90.00
#
_symmetry.space_group_name_H-M   'P 1'
#
loop_
_entity.id
_entity.type
_entity.pdbx_description
1 polymer ?
#
loop_
_entity_poly.entity_id
_entity_poly.type
_entity_poly.pdbx_seq_one_letter_code
_entity_poly.pdbx_strand_id
1 'polypeptide(L)' 'MNGLATYAAVQEQDTSADALVTKHAPLVKRIAYHLMNRLPPNVQADDLIQAGMIGL' A
#
# COMPACT_ATOMS: atom_id res chain seq x y z
N MET A 1 5.63 -32.93 12.02
CA MET A 1 5.61 -32.27 10.69
C MET A 1 4.59 -31.13 10.68
N ASN A 2 4.76 -30.10 11.52
CA ASN A 2 3.80 -28.97 11.62
C ASN A 2 4.32 -27.66 10.99
N GLY A 3 5.63 -27.53 10.76
CA GLY A 3 6.22 -26.31 10.21
C GLY A 3 5.71 -25.95 8.82
N LEU A 4 5.54 -26.93 7.93
CA LEU A 4 5.07 -26.71 6.56
C LEU A 4 3.64 -26.16 6.51
N ALA A 5 2.76 -26.62 7.41
CA ALA A 5 1.40 -26.13 7.51
C ALA A 5 1.35 -24.69 8.03
N THR A 6 2.23 -24.31 8.98
CA THR A 6 2.30 -22.92 9.48
C THR A 6 2.83 -21.94 8.44
N TYR A 7 3.83 -22.30 7.63
CA TYR A 7 4.29 -21.42 6.55
C TYR A 7 3.22 -21.21 5.47
N ALA A 8 2.52 -22.29 5.08
CA ALA A 8 1.44 -22.19 4.10
C ALA A 8 0.28 -21.30 4.59
N ALA A 9 -0.12 -21.44 5.86
CA ALA A 9 -1.19 -20.62 6.45
C ALA A 9 -0.83 -19.13 6.53
N VAL A 10 0.43 -18.79 6.84
CA VAL A 10 0.91 -17.39 6.83
C VAL A 10 0.93 -16.83 5.41
N GLN A 11 1.34 -17.63 4.43
CA GLN A 11 1.40 -17.21 3.03
C GLN A 11 0.02 -16.95 2.40
N GLU A 12 -1.00 -17.72 2.79
CA GLU A 12 -2.39 -17.46 2.37
C GLU A 12 -2.96 -16.16 2.96
N GLN A 13 -2.59 -15.83 4.20
CA GLN A 13 -2.96 -14.55 4.82
C GLN A 13 -2.29 -13.37 4.12
N ASP A 14 -0.99 -13.44 3.84
CA ASP A 14 -0.24 -12.39 3.12
C ASP A 14 -0.84 -12.11 1.73
N THR A 15 -1.19 -13.18 1.00
CA THR A 15 -1.80 -13.04 -0.33
C THR A 15 -3.11 -12.25 -0.31
N SER A 16 -3.90 -12.41 0.76
CA SER A 16 -5.18 -11.72 0.94
C SER A 16 -4.99 -10.24 1.28
N ALA A 17 -4.00 -9.92 2.12
CA ALA A 17 -3.64 -8.54 2.45
C ALA A 17 -3.06 -7.81 1.22
N ASP A 18 -2.14 -8.45 0.50
CA ASP A 18 -1.54 -7.91 -0.74
C ASP A 18 -2.58 -7.64 -1.82
N ALA A 19 -3.61 -8.49 -1.92
CA ALA A 19 -4.73 -8.27 -2.84
C ALA A 19 -5.53 -7.01 -2.49
N LEU A 20 -5.74 -6.74 -1.19
CA LEU A 20 -6.40 -5.51 -0.73
C LEU A 20 -5.52 -4.28 -0.99
N VAL A 21 -4.23 -4.36 -0.69
CA VAL A 21 -3.27 -3.28 -0.96
C VAL A 21 -3.25 -2.95 -2.45
N THR A 22 -3.13 -3.96 -3.30
CA THR A 22 -3.13 -3.80 -4.76
C THR A 22 -4.45 -3.19 -5.27
N LYS A 23 -5.58 -3.62 -4.71
CA LYS A 23 -6.91 -3.08 -5.04
C LYS A 23 -7.03 -1.59 -4.72
N HIS A 24 -6.40 -1.12 -3.64
CA HIS A 24 -6.51 0.26 -3.16
C HIS A 24 -5.36 1.18 -3.59
N ALA A 25 -4.25 0.66 -4.09
CA ALA A 25 -3.12 1.45 -4.59
C ALA A 25 -3.51 2.56 -5.61
N PRO A 26 -4.46 2.36 -6.56
CA PRO A 26 -4.88 3.43 -7.46
C PRO A 26 -5.56 4.61 -6.74
N LEU A 27 -6.23 4.36 -5.61
CA LEU A 27 -6.86 5.39 -4.80
C LEU A 27 -5.80 6.25 -4.10
N VAL A 28 -4.78 5.62 -3.52
CA VAL A 28 -3.63 6.31 -2.91
C VAL A 28 -3.00 7.29 -3.90
N LYS A 29 -2.72 6.81 -5.13
CA LYS A 29 -2.17 7.64 -6.21
C LYS A 29 -3.06 8.84 -6.56
N ARG A 30 -4.38 8.63 -6.65
CA ARG A 30 -5.34 9.72 -6.91
C ARG A 30 -5.36 10.77 -5.80
N ILE A 31 -5.36 10.33 -4.54
CA ILE A 31 -5.33 11.23 -3.38
C ILE A 31 -4.01 12.01 -3.36
N ALA A 32 -2.87 11.35 -3.58
CA ALA A 32 -1.56 12.01 -3.63
C ALA A 32 -1.54 13.15 -4.66
N TYR A 33 -1.97 12.92 -5.90
CA TYR A 33 -2.04 13.99 -6.90
C TYR A 33 -3.07 15.07 -6.58
N HIS A 34 -4.17 14.74 -5.91
CA HIS A 34 -5.13 15.75 -5.45
C HIS A 34 -4.52 16.67 -4.38
N LEU A 35 -3.74 16.09 -3.45
CA LEU A 35 -3.06 16.82 -2.40
C LEU A 35 -1.92 17.68 -2.92
N MET A 36 -1.21 17.26 -3.98
CA MET A 36 -0.12 18.02 -4.60
C MET A 36 -0.50 19.47 -4.94
N ASN A 37 -1.75 19.71 -5.34
CA ASN A 37 -2.23 21.07 -5.66
C ASN A 37 -2.32 22.01 -4.43
N ARG A 38 -2.22 21.47 -3.23
CA ARG A 38 -2.34 22.21 -1.94
C ARG A 38 -1.01 22.31 -1.20
N LEU A 39 0.06 21.80 -1.78
CA LEU A 39 1.36 21.65 -1.13
C LEU A 39 2.40 22.53 -1.84
N PRO A 40 3.45 22.98 -1.11
CA PRO A 40 4.52 23.74 -1.72
C PRO A 40 5.35 22.88 -2.71
N PRO A 41 6.05 23.51 -3.66
CA PRO A 41 6.67 22.82 -4.82
C PRO A 41 7.84 21.90 -4.44
N ASN A 42 8.31 21.94 -3.20
CA ASN A 42 9.35 21.05 -2.69
C ASN A 42 8.82 19.66 -2.30
N VAL A 43 7.50 19.46 -2.25
CA VAL A 43 6.90 18.16 -1.95
C VAL A 43 6.78 17.34 -3.21
N GLN A 44 7.21 16.07 -3.17
CA GLN A 44 7.13 15.17 -4.31
C GLN A 44 5.90 14.26 -4.21
N ALA A 45 5.29 13.95 -5.36
CA ALA A 45 4.14 13.06 -5.40
C ALA A 45 4.49 11.66 -4.90
N ASP A 46 5.71 11.18 -5.17
CA ASP A 46 6.16 9.84 -4.79
C ASP A 46 6.25 9.68 -3.27
N ASP A 47 6.63 10.73 -2.54
CA ASP A 47 6.65 10.72 -1.07
C ASP A 47 5.25 10.56 -0.49
N LEU A 48 4.26 11.25 -1.07
CA LEU A 48 2.85 11.16 -0.66
C LEU A 48 2.27 9.79 -0.99
N ILE A 49 2.63 9.23 -2.14
CA ILE A 49 2.22 7.88 -2.53
C ILE A 49 2.79 6.88 -1.54
N GLN A 50 4.09 6.93 -1.23
CA GLN A 50 4.70 6.02 -0.26
C GLN A 50 4.09 6.15 1.13
N ALA A 51 3.92 7.38 1.64
CA ALA A 51 3.26 7.61 2.93
C ALA A 51 1.83 7.03 2.95
N GLY A 52 1.08 7.19 1.86
CA GLY A 52 -0.26 6.62 1.73
C GLY A 52 -0.28 5.11 1.58
N MET A 53 0.74 4.50 0.97
CA MET A 53 0.89 3.05 0.89
C MET A 53 1.29 2.44 2.25
N ILE A 54 2.08 3.15 3.06
CA ILE A 54 2.43 2.72 4.43
C ILE A 54 1.21 2.79 5.37
N GLY A 55 0.33 3.77 5.15
CA GLY A 55 -0.89 3.94 5.95
C GLY A 55 -2.03 2.96 5.60
N LEU A 56 -1.84 2.13 4.57
CA LEU A 56 -2.83 1.20 4.05
C LEU A 56 -2.53 -0.22 4.52
#